data_AF-A0A4Q2YIB2-F1
#
_entry.id   AF-A0A4Q2YIB2-F1
#
_cell.length_a   1.000
_cell.length_b   1.000
_cell.length_c   1.000
_cell.angle_alpha   90.00
_cell.angle_beta   90.00
_cell.angle_gamma   90.00
#
_symmetry.space_group_name_H-M   'P 1'
#
loop_
_entity.id
_entity.type
_entity.pdbx_description
1 polymer ?
#
loop_
_entity_poly.entity_id
_entity_poly.type
_entity_poly.pdbx_seq_one_letter_code
_entity_poly.pdbx_strand_id
1 'polypeptide(L)'
;MNDPAHIEAAQGLAKRMASHSPELEEQLAFGVLLATQQTASPEMRRELVSLHGASAADYQNSPEESAKLAETPQSAALVLVANTILNLDSALTR
;
A
#
# COMPACT_ATOMS: atom_id res chain seq x y z
N MET A 1 -17.00 5.21 -3.66
CA MET A 1 -16.30 5.12 -4.97
C MET A 1 -14.99 5.86 -4.76
N ASN A 2 -13.83 5.17 -4.79
CA ASN A 2 -12.55 5.85 -4.61
C ASN A 2 -12.38 6.85 -5.76
N ASP A 3 -12.12 8.12 -5.41
CA ASP A 3 -11.84 9.17 -6.37
C ASP A 3 -10.59 8.78 -7.21
N PRO A 4 -10.60 8.90 -8.55
CA PRO A 4 -9.43 8.61 -9.39
C PRO A 4 -8.14 9.29 -8.91
N ALA A 5 -8.22 10.52 -8.38
CA ALA A 5 -7.07 11.23 -7.82
C ALA A 5 -6.47 10.49 -6.60
N HIS A 6 -7.29 9.75 -5.86
CA HIS A 6 -6.85 8.96 -4.70
C HIS A 6 -6.01 7.75 -5.12
N ILE A 7 -6.30 7.16 -6.29
CA ILE A 7 -5.54 6.03 -6.82
C ILE A 7 -4.18 6.49 -7.36
N GLU A 8 -4.10 7.64 -8.04
CA GLU A 8 -2.82 8.18 -8.51
C GLU A 8 -1.89 8.53 -7.34
N ALA A 9 -2.42 9.12 -6.27
CA ALA A 9 -1.67 9.37 -5.04
C ALA A 9 -1.14 8.07 -4.41
N ALA A 10 -1.98 7.02 -4.36
CA ALA A 10 -1.57 5.71 -3.88
C ALA A 10 -0.48 5.07 -4.74
N GLN A 11 -0.56 5.18 -6.08
CA GLN A 11 0.48 4.73 -7.00
C GLN A 11 1.79 5.50 -6.78
N GLY A 12 1.72 6.82 -6.62
CA GLY A 12 2.87 7.66 -6.31
C GLY A 12 3.55 7.27 -5.00
N LEU A 13 2.78 7.03 -3.94
CA LEU A 13 3.30 6.57 -2.66
C LEU A 13 3.92 5.17 -2.77
N ALA A 14 3.24 4.21 -3.40
CA ALA A 14 3.74 2.85 -3.61
C ALA A 14 5.07 2.83 -4.36
N LYS A 15 5.24 3.68 -5.38
CA LYS A 15 6.51 3.82 -6.10
C LYS A 15 7.64 4.32 -5.20
N ARG A 16 7.36 5.28 -4.32
CA ARG A 16 8.34 5.78 -3.35
C ARG A 16 8.71 4.72 -2.31
N MET A 17 7.73 3.94 -1.85
CA MET A 17 7.94 2.81 -0.96
C MET A 17 8.86 1.76 -1.60
N ALA A 18 8.52 1.28 -2.80
CA ALA A 18 9.31 0.27 -3.52
C ALA A 18 10.75 0.72 -3.83
N SER A 19 10.96 2.02 -4.05
CA SER A 19 12.29 2.58 -4.33
C SER A 19 13.16 2.76 -3.08
N HIS A 20 12.56 2.72 -1.89
CA HIS A 20 13.26 3.00 -0.63
C HIS A 20 14.12 1.82 -0.17
N SER A 21 13.61 0.59 -0.31
CA SER A 21 14.28 -0.63 0.16
C SER A 21 13.80 -1.85 -0.63
N PRO A 22 14.64 -2.89 -0.82
CA PRO A 22 14.18 -4.18 -1.33
C PRO A 22 13.29 -4.96 -0.34
N GLU A 23 13.35 -4.65 0.96
CA GLU A 23 12.63 -5.38 2.01
C GLU A 23 11.22 -4.82 2.20
N LEU A 24 10.19 -5.67 2.06
CA LEU A 24 8.78 -5.25 2.15
C LEU A 24 8.46 -4.54 3.47
N GLU A 25 8.94 -5.05 4.60
CA GLU A 25 8.69 -4.41 5.90
C GLU A 25 9.22 -2.97 5.97
N GLU A 26 10.38 -2.71 5.38
CA GLU A 26 10.99 -1.38 5.34
C GLU A 26 10.23 -0.45 4.37
N GLN A 27 9.78 -0.97 3.23
CA GLN A 27 8.92 -0.23 2.29
C GLN A 27 7.62 0.24 2.97
N LEU A 28 6.98 -0.65 3.73
CA LEU A 28 5.73 -0.39 4.44
C LEU A 28 5.93 0.62 5.59
N ALA A 29 6.98 0.44 6.39
CA ALA A 29 7.32 1.36 7.46
C ALA A 29 7.60 2.78 6.93
N PHE A 30 8.33 2.88 5.81
CA PHE A 30 8.58 4.15 5.13
C PHE A 30 7.32 4.79 4.58
N GLY A 31 6.41 3.99 3.99
CA GLY A 31 5.12 4.48 3.50
C GLY A 31 4.28 5.12 4.59
N VAL A 32 4.18 4.47 5.77
CA VAL A 32 3.49 5.03 6.93
C VAL A 32 4.16 6.32 7.39
N LEU A 33 5.49 6.31 7.59
CA LEU A 33 6.23 7.50 8.03
C LEU A 33 5.99 8.68 7.10
N LEU A 34 6.02 8.46 5.79
CA LEU A 34 5.89 9.51 4.81
C LEU A 34 4.47 10.08 4.72
N ALA A 35 3.45 9.25 4.92
CA ALA A 35 2.05 9.66 4.82
C ALA A 35 1.55 10.31 6.12
N THR A 36 1.97 9.80 7.28
CA THR A 36 1.41 10.18 8.59
C THR A 36 2.40 10.95 9.46
N GLN A 37 3.67 11.03 9.06
CA GLN A 37 4.76 11.58 9.88
C GLN A 37 4.98 10.84 11.21
N GLN A 38 4.52 9.58 11.30
CA GLN A 38 4.64 8.72 12.48
C GLN A 38 5.37 7.42 12.15
N THR A 39 6.12 6.89 13.11
CA THR A 39 6.75 5.57 12.93
C THR A 39 5.70 4.48 13.07
N ALA A 40 5.61 3.58 12.09
CA ALA A 40 4.72 2.43 12.15
C ALA A 40 5.03 1.54 13.37
N SER A 41 4.02 1.20 14.17
CA SER A 41 4.17 0.24 15.26
C SER A 41 4.44 -1.17 14.71
N PRO A 42 5.06 -2.08 15.49
CA PRO A 42 5.26 -3.46 15.07
C PRO A 42 3.95 -4.19 14.71
N GLU A 43 2.84 -3.87 15.38
CA GLU A 43 1.52 -4.42 15.09
C GLU A 43 1.02 -3.95 13.72
N MET A 44 1.03 -2.64 13.48
CA MET A 44 0.64 -2.06 12.19
C MET A 44 1.47 -2.63 11.05
N ARG A 45 2.79 -2.77 11.22
CA ARG A 45 3.65 -3.36 10.18
C ARG A 45 3.22 -4.79 9.84
N ARG A 46 2.93 -5.63 10.84
CA ARG A 46 2.46 -7.01 10.62
C ARG A 46 1.12 -7.04 9.87
N GLU A 47 0.20 -6.16 10.22
CA GLU A 47 -1.09 -6.04 9.52
C GLU A 47 -0.91 -5.61 8.06
N LEU A 48 -0.06 -4.63 7.79
CA LEU A 48 0.23 -4.17 6.43
C LEU A 48 0.93 -5.24 5.59
N VAL A 49 1.85 -6.01 6.16
CA VAL A 49 2.48 -7.17 5.49
C VAL A 49 1.42 -8.23 5.16
N SER A 50 0.54 -8.55 6.11
CA SER A 50 -0.54 -9.50 5.88
C SER A 50 -1.49 -9.02 4.78
N LEU A 51 -1.84 -7.73 4.78
CA LEU A 51 -2.69 -7.13 3.75
C LEU A 51 -2.03 -7.19 2.37
N HIS A 52 -0.73 -6.88 2.29
CA HIS A 52 0.03 -6.99 1.04
C HIS A 52 0.02 -8.41 0.51
N GLY A 53 0.34 -9.40 1.35
CA GLY A 53 0.38 -10.81 0.96
C GLY A 53 -0.97 -11.35 0.47
N ALA A 54 -2.04 -11.05 1.21
CA ALA A 54 -3.41 -11.44 0.83
C ALA A 54 -3.81 -10.80 -0.51
N SER A 55 -3.58 -9.49 -0.66
CA SER A 55 -3.93 -8.77 -1.88
C SER A 55 -3.12 -9.25 -3.09
N ALA A 56 -1.83 -9.56 -2.90
CA ALA A 56 -0.98 -10.10 -3.96
C ALA A 56 -1.48 -11.48 -4.44
N ALA A 57 -1.94 -12.33 -3.52
CA ALA A 57 -2.53 -13.62 -3.86
C ALA A 57 -3.87 -13.45 -4.61
N ASP A 58 -4.71 -12.51 -4.19
CA ASP A 58 -5.97 -12.22 -4.88
C ASP A 58 -5.74 -11.69 -6.30
N TYR A 59 -4.77 -10.78 -6.47
CA TYR A 59 -4.37 -10.23 -7.76
C TYR A 59 -3.70 -11.24 -8.69
N GLN A 60 -3.01 -12.25 -8.16
CA GLN A 60 -2.52 -13.37 -8.97
C GLN A 60 -3.66 -14.16 -9.62
N ASN A 61 -4.79 -14.29 -8.91
CA ASN A 61 -5.99 -14.96 -9.44
C ASN A 61 -6.87 -14.02 -10.30
N SER A 62 -6.61 -12.72 -10.26
CA SER A 62 -7.40 -11.67 -10.93
C SER A 62 -6.48 -10.67 -11.67
N PRO A 63 -5.77 -11.10 -12.72
CA PRO A 63 -4.77 -10.26 -13.40
C PRO A 63 -5.36 -9.00 -14.04
N GLU A 64 -6.63 -9.04 -14.45
CA GLU A 64 -7.33 -7.86 -14.98
C GLU A 64 -7.51 -6.76 -13.92
N GLU A 65 -7.78 -7.13 -12.66
CA GLU A 65 -7.86 -6.18 -11.55
C GLU A 65 -6.47 -5.67 -11.15
N SER A 66 -5.46 -6.56 -11.16
CA SER A 66 -4.06 -6.17 -10.92
C SER A 66 -3.62 -5.08 -11.90
N ALA A 67 -3.88 -5.27 -13.19
CA ALA A 67 -3.44 -4.39 -14.27
C ALA A 67 -4.02 -2.97 -14.19
N LYS A 68 -5.15 -2.77 -13.48
CA LYS A 68 -5.71 -1.44 -13.22
C LYS A 68 -4.86 -0.63 -12.23
N LEU A 69 -4.07 -1.30 -11.40
CA LEU A 69 -3.27 -0.66 -10.35
C LEU A 69 -1.78 -0.64 -10.68
N ALA A 70 -1.23 -1.75 -11.17
CA ALA A 70 0.17 -1.86 -11.55
C ALA A 70 0.44 -3.08 -12.45
N GLU A 71 1.66 -3.15 -13.02
CA GLU A 71 2.08 -4.20 -13.95
C GLU A 71 2.15 -5.61 -13.34
N THR A 72 2.38 -5.73 -12.02
CA THR A 72 2.50 -7.02 -11.33
C THR A 72 1.55 -7.09 -10.14
N PRO A 73 1.10 -8.30 -9.73
CA PRO A 73 0.28 -8.48 -8.53
C PRO A 73 0.90 -7.90 -7.26
N GLN A 74 2.23 -8.02 -7.12
CA GLN A 74 2.97 -7.50 -5.97
C GLN A 74 2.97 -5.97 -5.95
N SER A 75 3.16 -5.35 -7.12
CA SER A 75 3.08 -3.89 -7.25
C SER A 75 1.64 -3.39 -7.04
N ALA A 76 0.63 -4.10 -7.54
CA ALA A 76 -0.78 -3.76 -7.36
C ALA A 76 -1.20 -3.84 -5.88
N ALA A 77 -0.74 -4.89 -5.18
CA ALA A 77 -0.91 -5.02 -3.74
C ALA A 77 -0.25 -3.88 -2.98
N LEU A 78 0.94 -3.43 -3.40
CA LEU A 78 1.61 -2.29 -2.78
C LEU A 78 0.82 -0.97 -2.98
N VAL A 79 0.20 -0.78 -4.15
CA VAL A 79 -0.73 0.35 -4.41
C VAL A 79 -1.95 0.29 -3.49
N LEU A 80 -2.55 -0.89 -3.31
CA LEU A 80 -3.67 -1.05 -2.38
C LEU A 80 -3.27 -0.72 -0.94
N VAL A 81 -2.11 -1.20 -0.49
CA VAL A 81 -1.60 -0.90 0.85
C VAL A 81 -1.31 0.60 1.01
N ALA A 82 -0.70 1.23 0.01
CA ALA A 82 -0.48 2.67 0.00
C ALA A 82 -1.81 3.45 0.09
N ASN A 83 -2.84 3.02 -0.63
CA ASN A 83 -4.19 3.58 -0.52
C ASN A 83 -4.77 3.42 0.89
N THR A 84 -4.57 2.27 1.54
CA THR A 84 -4.97 2.06 2.94
C THR A 84 -4.23 2.99 3.89
N ILE A 85 -2.91 3.17 3.71
CA ILE A 85 -2.09 4.08 4.52
C ILE A 85 -2.57 5.52 4.39
N LEU A 86 -2.82 6.01 3.17
CA LEU A 86 -3.35 7.36 2.94
C LEU A 86 -4.72 7.57 3.60
N ASN A 87 -5.49 6.50 3.77
CA ASN A 87 -6.77 6.52 4.46
C ASN A 87 -6.68 6.32 5.98
N LEU A 88 -5.50 6.03 6.56
CA LEU A 88 -5.35 5.84 8.02
C LEU A 88 -5.81 7.07 8.82
N ASP A 89 -5.53 8.28 8.31
CA ASP A 89 -6.01 9.52 8.92
C ASP A 89 -7.55 9.57 8.99
N SER A 90 -8.25 9.06 7.96
CA SER A 90 -9.71 8.99 7.90
C SER A 90 -10.34 7.91 8.78
N ALA A 91 -9.53 6.94 9.24
CA ALA A 91 -9.93 5.88 10.14
C ALA A 91 -9.71 6.25 11.61
N LEU A 92 -8.69 7.08 11.90
CA LEU A 92 -8.35 7.53 13.25
C LEU A 92 -9.11 8.79 13.72
N THR A 93 -9.69 9.56 12.82
CA THR A 93 -10.39 10.83 13.13
C THR A 93 -11.91 10.72 13.27
N ARG A 94 -12.48 9.52 13.44
CA ARG A 94 -13.93 9.31 13.61
C ARG A 94 -14.34 9.06 15.06
#